data_AF-A0A2H3L8B3-F1
#
_entry.id   AF-A0A2H3L8B3-F1
#
_cell.length_a   1.000
_cell.length_b   1.000
_cell.length_c   1.000
_cell.angle_alpha   90.00
_cell.angle_beta   90.00
_cell.angle_gamma   90.00
#
_symmetry.space_group_name_H-M   'P 1'
#
loop_
_entity.id
_entity.type
_entity.pdbx_description
1 polymer ?
#
loop_
_entity_poly.entity_id
_entity_poly.type
_entity_poly.pdbx_seq_one_letter_code
_entity_poly.pdbx_strand_id
1 'polypeptide(L)'
;MHQARWSQSAVWLIARRELNEVITDWRVLIPLFTLIFGLPLGLLAGVNLALDFVEGEGNIARLVPFVGLLVGFVPASFALITAIESFVGERERNSLESLLAMPVSDRELYLGKLIAALIVPLVGSLTAMFTFLAAIRLVFPRLYLVGMQPETLPLLILMISVVNLLMVAGAVVISTNTSSIRAATLLASAVLVPTAVVIQLQVLLFIAQRYDVLWYVLAGLFVVALAFIRSGMAGFNREEILSREHDDLNPSHIAATLRSFFREHQPAGVPVTAYHGLAFSPRRFYRYEFPALLRELRLPILAVLLVSIGGTWLGLNFAPSILNVNIQNQLGNPPPPSFALAAFVFANNLRVSVLSNIFSVISFGIFALMVPGVAFGQIGFFAGQLAREGGNWLALGNDSPLQFLLAYVVPHGIIELPTFILSAALGLRIGAALLSPPPGFSPADNLLWALANFAKVWMLVLVPLIALGALVEGLITPRVVLMLYGG
;
A
#
# COMPACT_ATOMS: atom_id res chain seq x y z
N MET A 1 -20.88 23.03 -25.94
CA MET A 1 -19.98 22.24 -26.82
C MET A 1 -18.69 22.97 -27.22
N HIS A 2 -18.66 24.31 -27.33
CA HIS A 2 -17.42 25.04 -27.65
C HIS A 2 -16.37 25.03 -26.52
N GLN A 3 -16.73 25.20 -25.24
CA GLN A 3 -15.74 25.17 -24.13
C GLN A 3 -15.03 23.81 -23.96
N ALA A 4 -15.71 22.69 -24.20
CA ALA A 4 -15.12 21.34 -24.07
C ALA A 4 -14.04 21.04 -25.13
N ARG A 5 -14.15 21.64 -26.33
CA ARG A 5 -13.15 21.48 -27.40
C ARG A 5 -11.85 22.25 -27.11
N TRP A 6 -11.95 23.44 -26.51
CA TRP A 6 -10.78 24.23 -26.09
C TRP A 6 -10.06 23.56 -24.91
N SER A 7 -10.82 23.02 -23.97
CA SER A 7 -10.34 22.24 -22.82
C SER A 7 -9.44 21.06 -23.21
N GLN A 8 -9.92 20.17 -24.10
CA GLN A 8 -9.12 19.02 -24.58
C GLN A 8 -7.87 19.45 -25.36
N SER A 9 -7.97 20.55 -26.12
CA SER A 9 -6.82 21.08 -26.87
C SER A 9 -5.72 21.63 -25.97
N ALA A 10 -6.07 22.27 -24.85
CA ALA A 10 -5.10 22.81 -23.90
C ALA A 10 -4.33 21.72 -23.15
N VAL A 11 -5.05 20.71 -22.62
CA VAL A 11 -4.45 19.55 -21.93
C VAL A 11 -3.43 18.84 -22.82
N TRP A 12 -3.80 18.57 -24.08
CA TRP A 12 -2.92 17.88 -25.02
C TRP A 12 -1.73 18.74 -25.48
N LEU A 13 -1.92 20.05 -25.64
CA LEU A 13 -0.85 20.97 -26.01
C LEU A 13 0.22 21.05 -24.92
N ILE A 14 -0.19 21.15 -23.65
CA ILE A 14 0.71 21.07 -22.48
C ILE A 14 1.42 19.72 -22.48
N ALA A 15 0.64 18.62 -22.58
CA ALA A 15 1.20 17.29 -22.53
C ALA A 15 2.27 17.04 -23.62
N ARG A 16 1.99 17.48 -24.86
CA ARG A 16 2.90 17.35 -25.99
C ARG A 16 4.18 18.16 -25.81
N ARG A 17 4.08 19.37 -25.25
CA ARG A 17 5.25 20.22 -24.98
C ARG A 17 6.17 19.54 -23.97
N GLU A 18 5.64 19.18 -22.81
CA GLU A 18 6.38 18.50 -21.73
C GLU A 18 7.01 17.19 -22.23
N LEU A 19 6.23 16.40 -23.00
CA LEU A 19 6.71 15.15 -23.58
C LEU A 19 7.92 15.36 -24.50
N ASN A 20 7.89 16.41 -25.34
CA ASN A 20 9.02 16.74 -26.21
C ASN A 20 10.26 17.14 -25.40
N GLU A 21 10.10 17.90 -24.32
CA GLU A 21 11.21 18.27 -23.45
C GLU A 21 11.87 17.00 -22.85
N VAL A 22 11.08 16.06 -22.32
CA VAL A 22 11.62 14.80 -21.76
C VAL A 22 12.28 13.91 -22.82
N ILE A 23 11.66 13.76 -23.99
CA ILE A 23 12.21 12.92 -25.08
C ILE A 23 13.47 13.54 -25.70
N THR A 24 13.69 14.84 -25.59
CA THR A 24 14.92 15.48 -26.10
C THR A 24 16.06 15.49 -25.08
N ASP A 25 15.80 15.20 -23.80
CA ASP A 25 16.83 15.18 -22.78
C ASP A 25 17.60 13.84 -22.80
N TRP A 26 18.79 13.87 -23.37
CA TRP A 26 19.70 12.72 -23.42
C TRP A 26 20.07 12.19 -22.03
N ARG A 27 20.06 13.03 -20.99
CA ARG A 27 20.39 12.64 -19.61
C ARG A 27 19.32 11.74 -19.01
N VAL A 28 18.08 11.90 -19.45
CA VAL A 28 16.96 11.01 -19.10
C VAL A 28 16.96 9.79 -20.01
N LEU A 29 17.17 9.99 -21.31
CA LEU A 29 17.11 8.90 -22.28
C LEU A 29 18.20 7.84 -22.12
N ILE A 30 19.45 8.19 -21.81
CA ILE A 30 20.55 7.20 -21.70
C ILE A 30 20.32 6.20 -20.55
N PRO A 31 20.04 6.63 -19.30
CA PRO A 31 19.70 5.71 -18.22
C PRO A 31 18.45 4.90 -18.52
N LEU A 32 17.41 5.54 -19.07
CA LEU A 32 16.17 4.86 -19.42
C LEU A 32 16.39 3.78 -20.49
N PHE A 33 17.16 4.07 -21.55
CA PHE A 33 17.54 3.10 -22.57
C PHE A 33 18.33 1.93 -21.98
N THR A 34 19.25 2.21 -21.06
CA THR A 34 20.04 1.20 -20.35
C THR A 34 19.13 0.26 -19.54
N LEU A 35 18.10 0.80 -18.89
CA LEU A 35 17.11 -0.03 -18.18
C LEU A 35 16.17 -0.78 -19.12
N ILE A 36 15.78 -0.18 -20.25
CA ILE A 36 14.87 -0.80 -21.21
C ILE A 36 15.51 -1.99 -21.92
N PHE A 37 16.80 -1.93 -22.24
CA PHE A 37 17.49 -2.97 -23.01
C PHE A 37 18.56 -3.71 -22.21
N GLY A 38 19.37 -3.00 -21.42
CA GLY A 38 20.45 -3.60 -20.64
C GLY A 38 19.95 -4.51 -19.52
N LEU A 39 18.94 -4.08 -18.74
CA LEU A 39 18.38 -4.89 -17.65
C LEU A 39 17.76 -6.22 -18.14
N PRO A 40 16.86 -6.25 -19.15
CA PRO A 40 16.35 -7.51 -19.69
C PRO A 40 17.45 -8.47 -20.11
N LEU A 41 18.47 -7.98 -20.82
CA LEU A 41 19.58 -8.80 -21.32
C LEU A 41 20.46 -9.32 -20.18
N GLY A 42 20.71 -8.50 -19.15
CA GLY A 42 21.43 -8.93 -17.95
C GLY A 42 20.67 -10.03 -17.19
N LEU A 43 19.35 -9.89 -17.03
CA LEU A 43 18.53 -10.92 -16.39
C LEU A 43 18.42 -12.19 -17.22
N LEU A 44 18.41 -12.09 -18.56
CA LEU A 44 18.47 -13.24 -19.46
C LEU A 44 19.74 -14.07 -19.22
N ALA A 45 20.89 -13.42 -19.01
CA ALA A 45 22.12 -14.12 -18.63
C ALA A 45 21.99 -14.79 -17.25
N GLY A 46 21.29 -14.15 -16.30
CA GLY A 46 20.97 -14.73 -15.00
C GLY A 46 20.09 -15.98 -15.06
N VAL A 47 19.18 -16.09 -16.05
CA VAL A 47 18.36 -17.29 -16.25
C VAL A 47 19.21 -18.51 -16.62
N ASN A 48 20.26 -18.34 -17.44
CA ASN A 48 21.20 -19.43 -17.73
C ASN A 48 21.82 -19.97 -16.44
N LEU A 49 22.32 -19.09 -15.58
CA LEU A 49 22.89 -19.50 -14.30
C LEU A 49 21.85 -20.21 -13.43
N ALA A 50 20.63 -19.67 -13.34
CA ALA A 50 19.58 -20.25 -12.51
C ALA A 50 19.19 -21.67 -12.92
N LEU A 51 19.20 -21.98 -14.23
CA LEU A 51 18.93 -23.32 -14.75
C LEU A 51 19.97 -24.34 -14.32
N ASP A 52 21.21 -23.92 -14.08
CA ASP A 52 22.28 -24.81 -13.59
C ASP A 52 22.15 -25.11 -12.10
N PHE A 53 21.45 -24.26 -11.33
CA PHE A 53 21.34 -24.38 -9.86
C PHE A 53 20.01 -24.97 -9.35
N VAL A 54 18.93 -24.90 -10.13
CA VAL A 54 17.58 -25.31 -9.66
C VAL A 54 17.09 -26.54 -10.40
N GLU A 55 16.80 -27.60 -9.64
CA GLU A 55 16.14 -28.78 -10.17
C GLU A 55 14.70 -28.46 -10.60
N GLY A 56 14.41 -28.67 -11.88
CA GLY A 56 13.07 -28.55 -12.46
C GLY A 56 12.80 -27.22 -13.19
N GLU A 57 12.94 -27.25 -14.51
CA GLU A 57 12.63 -26.13 -15.43
C GLU A 57 11.24 -25.52 -15.21
N GLY A 58 10.26 -26.32 -14.75
CA GLY A 58 8.91 -25.87 -14.49
C GLY A 58 8.79 -24.82 -13.37
N ASN A 59 9.67 -24.85 -12.37
CA ASN A 59 9.67 -23.85 -11.29
C ASN A 59 10.20 -22.51 -11.78
N ILE A 60 11.26 -22.52 -12.58
CA ILE A 60 11.82 -21.32 -13.22
C ILE A 60 10.83 -20.75 -14.23
N ALA A 61 10.17 -21.59 -15.02
CA ALA A 61 9.17 -21.16 -16.00
C ALA A 61 8.04 -20.33 -15.34
N ARG A 62 7.56 -20.73 -14.16
CA ARG A 62 6.51 -19.99 -13.43
C ARG A 62 6.94 -18.58 -13.00
N LEU A 63 8.24 -18.31 -12.89
CA LEU A 63 8.78 -17.00 -12.55
C LEU A 63 8.93 -16.07 -13.77
N VAL A 64 8.91 -16.59 -14.99
CA VAL A 64 9.01 -15.77 -16.23
C VAL A 64 8.04 -14.58 -16.24
N PRO A 65 6.71 -14.74 -16.02
CA PRO A 65 5.78 -13.61 -15.99
C PRO A 65 6.08 -12.62 -14.86
N PHE A 66 6.51 -13.10 -13.69
CA PHE A 66 6.90 -12.23 -12.57
C PHE A 66 8.15 -11.41 -12.89
N VAL A 67 9.19 -12.03 -13.49
CA VAL A 67 10.39 -11.32 -13.91
C VAL A 67 10.06 -10.30 -15.00
N GLY A 68 9.16 -10.62 -15.93
CA GLY A 68 8.65 -9.66 -16.91
C GLY A 68 8.00 -8.44 -16.26
N LEU A 69 7.17 -8.65 -15.24
CA LEU A 69 6.58 -7.57 -14.43
C LEU A 69 7.65 -6.74 -13.72
N LEU A 70 8.63 -7.40 -13.09
CA LEU A 70 9.72 -6.75 -12.36
C LEU A 70 10.60 -5.90 -13.29
N VAL A 71 10.93 -6.41 -14.48
CA VAL A 71 11.68 -5.67 -15.50
C VAL A 71 10.91 -4.44 -15.95
N GLY A 72 9.60 -4.56 -16.15
CA GLY A 72 8.75 -3.41 -16.48
C GLY A 72 8.63 -2.40 -15.33
N PHE A 73 8.71 -2.84 -14.08
CA PHE A 73 8.65 -1.95 -12.92
C PHE A 73 9.87 -1.03 -12.77
N VAL A 74 11.07 -1.48 -13.17
CA VAL A 74 12.29 -0.68 -12.95
C VAL A 74 12.26 0.65 -13.73
N PRO A 75 11.93 0.70 -15.04
CA PRO A 75 11.69 1.98 -15.72
C PRO A 75 10.55 2.81 -15.11
N ALA A 76 9.55 2.17 -14.49
CA ALA A 76 8.47 2.89 -13.80
C ALA A 76 9.00 3.72 -12.61
N SER A 77 10.15 3.35 -12.00
CA SER A 77 10.77 4.19 -10.96
C SER A 77 11.29 5.53 -11.50
N PHE A 78 11.62 5.62 -12.79
CA PHE A 78 11.97 6.89 -13.42
C PHE A 78 10.78 7.84 -13.55
N ALA A 79 9.55 7.31 -13.52
CA ALA A 79 8.33 8.12 -13.51
C ALA A 79 8.28 9.09 -12.33
N LEU A 80 8.91 8.73 -11.20
CA LEU A 80 9.01 9.60 -10.04
C LEU A 80 9.85 10.84 -10.34
N ILE A 81 10.98 10.65 -11.00
CA ILE A 81 11.93 11.74 -11.33
C ILE A 81 11.29 12.69 -12.33
N THR A 82 10.75 12.17 -13.44
CA THR A 82 10.14 13.00 -14.49
C THR A 82 8.94 13.80 -13.97
N ALA A 83 8.11 13.20 -13.11
CA ALA A 83 7.01 13.91 -12.45
C ALA A 83 7.52 15.02 -11.52
N ILE A 84 8.54 14.75 -10.71
CA ILE A 84 9.12 15.74 -9.78
C ILE A 84 9.76 16.90 -10.54
N GLU A 85 10.51 16.64 -11.60
CA GLU A 85 11.14 17.69 -12.41
C GLU A 85 10.11 18.59 -13.09
N SER A 86 9.00 18.04 -13.58
CA SER A 86 7.93 18.83 -14.21
C SER A 86 7.12 19.67 -13.22
N PHE A 87 6.96 19.25 -11.96
CA PHE A 87 6.17 20.01 -10.97
C PHE A 87 7.03 20.88 -10.03
N VAL A 88 8.06 20.30 -9.41
CA VAL A 88 8.95 21.03 -8.49
C VAL A 88 10.01 21.81 -9.25
N GLY A 89 10.50 21.28 -10.38
CA GLY A 89 11.58 21.94 -11.13
C GLY A 89 11.19 23.30 -11.69
N GLU A 90 9.94 23.49 -12.09
CA GLU A 90 9.44 24.81 -12.50
C GLU A 90 9.28 25.79 -11.32
N ARG A 91 8.98 25.27 -10.12
CA ARG A 91 8.99 26.06 -8.89
C ARG A 91 10.39 26.51 -8.55
N GLU A 92 11.36 25.59 -8.56
CA GLU A 92 12.76 25.87 -8.25
C GLU A 92 13.41 26.81 -9.28
N ARG A 93 12.94 26.80 -10.53
CA ARG A 93 13.39 27.70 -11.61
C ARG A 93 12.65 29.05 -11.66
N ASN A 94 11.78 29.34 -10.69
CA ASN A 94 10.93 30.55 -10.64
C ASN A 94 10.09 30.77 -11.90
N SER A 95 9.66 29.70 -12.58
CA SER A 95 8.83 29.81 -13.79
C SER A 95 7.33 29.68 -13.51
N LEU A 96 6.91 29.53 -12.25
CA LEU A 96 5.50 29.39 -11.85
C LEU A 96 4.65 30.61 -12.20
N GLU A 97 5.24 31.81 -12.22
CA GLU A 97 4.56 33.06 -12.57
C GLU A 97 4.01 33.02 -14.00
N SER A 98 4.74 32.36 -14.91
CA SER A 98 4.29 32.16 -16.30
C SER A 98 3.09 31.21 -16.39
N LEU A 99 2.96 30.25 -15.46
CA LEU A 99 1.81 29.34 -15.38
C LEU A 99 0.59 30.01 -14.77
N LEU A 100 0.76 30.95 -13.84
CA LEU A 100 -0.34 31.77 -13.32
C LEU A 100 -0.96 32.66 -14.39
N ALA A 101 -0.18 33.11 -15.37
CA ALA A 101 -0.65 33.95 -16.46
C ALA A 101 -1.39 33.18 -17.58
N MET A 102 -1.37 31.84 -17.57
CA MET A 102 -2.03 31.03 -18.61
C MET A 102 -3.55 30.96 -18.41
N PRO A 103 -4.37 31.17 -19.46
CA PRO A 103 -5.83 31.08 -19.39
C PRO A 103 -6.31 29.61 -19.42
N VAL A 104 -5.77 28.77 -18.53
CA VAL A 104 -6.05 27.33 -18.43
C VAL A 104 -6.41 27.01 -16.99
N SER A 105 -7.41 26.16 -16.76
CA SER A 105 -7.82 25.81 -15.39
C SER A 105 -6.78 24.92 -14.68
N ASP A 106 -6.77 24.94 -13.35
CA ASP A 106 -5.90 24.13 -12.49
C ASP A 106 -5.99 22.64 -12.78
N ARG A 107 -7.20 22.14 -13.05
CA ARG A 107 -7.44 20.74 -13.40
C ARG A 107 -6.88 20.37 -14.76
N GLU A 108 -7.00 21.25 -15.74
CA GLU A 108 -6.47 21.01 -17.09
C GLU A 108 -4.94 21.02 -17.10
N LEU A 109 -4.33 21.95 -16.38
CA LEU A 109 -2.88 21.99 -16.20
C LEU A 109 -2.38 20.72 -15.49
N TYR A 110 -3.02 20.34 -14.39
CA TYR A 110 -2.69 19.12 -13.65
C TYR A 110 -2.77 17.87 -14.55
N LEU A 111 -3.88 17.70 -15.29
CA LEU A 111 -4.08 16.54 -16.16
C LEU A 111 -3.08 16.52 -17.32
N GLY A 112 -2.76 17.67 -17.93
CA GLY A 112 -1.78 17.76 -19.01
C GLY A 112 -0.40 17.30 -18.57
N LYS A 113 0.04 17.77 -17.40
CA LYS A 113 1.31 17.35 -16.79
C LYS A 113 1.33 15.89 -16.35
N LEU A 114 0.24 15.42 -15.74
CA LEU A 114 0.11 14.02 -15.33
C LEU A 114 0.25 13.08 -16.54
N ILE A 115 -0.42 13.42 -17.66
CA ILE A 115 -0.34 12.62 -18.90
C ILE A 115 1.08 12.65 -19.47
N ALA A 116 1.72 13.81 -19.55
CA ALA A 116 3.10 13.91 -20.05
C ALA A 116 4.08 13.08 -19.21
N ALA A 117 4.00 13.21 -17.89
CA ALA A 117 4.85 12.49 -16.95
C ALA A 117 4.61 10.97 -17.00
N LEU A 118 3.42 10.51 -17.42
CA LEU A 118 3.07 9.10 -17.53
C LEU A 118 3.57 8.43 -18.82
N ILE A 119 3.52 9.12 -19.97
CA ILE A 119 3.75 8.48 -21.27
C ILE A 119 5.15 7.87 -21.38
N VAL A 120 6.20 8.64 -21.08
CA VAL A 120 7.60 8.19 -21.21
C VAL A 120 7.91 6.96 -20.35
N PRO A 121 7.67 6.96 -19.03
CA PRO A 121 7.96 5.80 -18.20
C PRO A 121 7.02 4.62 -18.51
N LEU A 122 5.77 4.84 -18.89
CA LEU A 122 4.86 3.76 -19.27
C LEU A 122 5.34 3.04 -20.53
N VAL A 123 5.68 3.80 -21.58
CA VAL A 123 6.22 3.24 -22.83
C VAL A 123 7.56 2.54 -22.56
N GLY A 124 8.43 3.14 -21.74
CA GLY A 124 9.68 2.51 -21.33
C GLY A 124 9.46 1.19 -20.59
N SER A 125 8.57 1.18 -19.60
CA SER A 125 8.21 -0.01 -18.80
C SER A 125 7.66 -1.14 -19.66
N LEU A 126 6.72 -0.83 -20.54
CA LEU A 126 6.13 -1.81 -21.46
C LEU A 126 7.19 -2.33 -22.44
N THR A 127 8.00 -1.45 -23.02
CA THR A 127 9.11 -1.85 -23.92
C THR A 127 10.09 -2.77 -23.20
N ALA A 128 10.48 -2.46 -21.96
CA ALA A 128 11.40 -3.29 -21.18
C ALA A 128 10.83 -4.69 -20.93
N MET A 129 9.55 -4.78 -20.52
CA MET A 129 8.85 -6.05 -20.35
C MET A 129 8.80 -6.83 -21.67
N PHE A 130 8.39 -6.19 -22.77
CA PHE A 130 8.32 -6.85 -24.08
C PHE A 130 9.69 -7.33 -24.56
N THR A 131 10.74 -6.52 -24.39
CA THR A 131 12.12 -6.92 -24.70
C THR A 131 12.53 -8.16 -23.91
N PHE A 132 12.26 -8.21 -22.60
CA PHE A 132 12.54 -9.40 -21.78
C PHE A 132 11.77 -10.64 -22.25
N LEU A 133 10.45 -10.50 -22.43
CA LEU A 133 9.59 -11.61 -22.85
C LEU A 133 9.95 -12.12 -24.24
N ALA A 134 10.31 -11.23 -25.17
CA ALA A 134 10.79 -11.59 -26.50
C ALA A 134 12.14 -12.31 -26.42
N ALA A 135 13.08 -11.81 -25.60
CA ALA A 135 14.38 -12.45 -25.42
C ALA A 135 14.25 -13.86 -24.82
N ILE A 136 13.41 -14.05 -23.80
CA ILE A 136 13.11 -15.36 -23.21
C ILE A 136 12.45 -16.27 -24.25
N ARG A 137 11.51 -15.76 -25.05
CA ARG A 137 10.85 -16.54 -26.12
C ARG A 137 11.84 -17.03 -27.17
N LEU A 138 12.85 -16.22 -27.52
CA LEU A 138 13.85 -16.56 -28.53
C LEU A 138 14.92 -17.51 -28.01
N VAL A 139 15.45 -17.27 -26.80
CA VAL A 139 16.57 -18.03 -26.25
C VAL A 139 16.12 -19.27 -25.47
N PHE A 140 15.00 -19.19 -24.74
CA PHE A 140 14.44 -20.27 -23.94
C PHE A 140 12.96 -20.51 -24.27
N PRO A 141 12.64 -20.94 -25.51
CA PRO A 141 11.25 -21.07 -25.98
C PRO A 141 10.41 -22.00 -25.09
N ARG A 142 11.00 -23.05 -24.52
CA ARG A 142 10.30 -23.96 -23.61
C ARG A 142 9.90 -23.28 -22.30
N LEU A 143 10.79 -22.50 -21.67
CA LEU A 143 10.47 -21.76 -20.46
C LEU A 143 9.36 -20.73 -20.72
N TYR A 144 9.42 -20.05 -21.86
CA TYR A 144 8.38 -19.11 -22.27
C TYR A 144 7.02 -19.80 -22.38
N LEU A 145 6.93 -20.91 -23.12
CA LEU A 145 5.66 -21.61 -23.36
C LEU A 145 5.03 -22.18 -22.09
N VAL A 146 5.86 -22.63 -21.14
CA VAL A 146 5.36 -23.14 -19.85
C VAL A 146 4.96 -22.00 -18.91
N GLY A 147 5.73 -20.90 -18.90
CA GLY A 147 5.52 -19.76 -17.98
C GLY A 147 4.48 -18.75 -18.43
N MET A 148 4.30 -18.59 -19.74
CA MET A 148 3.43 -17.58 -20.34
C MET A 148 2.23 -18.25 -21.00
N GLN A 149 1.06 -18.08 -20.38
CA GLN A 149 -0.22 -18.41 -21.00
C GLN A 149 -0.76 -17.17 -21.74
N PRO A 150 -1.60 -17.33 -22.78
CA PRO A 150 -2.13 -16.19 -23.54
C PRO A 150 -2.82 -15.11 -22.67
N GLU A 151 -3.44 -15.52 -21.57
CA GLU A 151 -4.17 -14.66 -20.64
C GLU A 151 -3.26 -13.84 -19.71
N THR A 152 -2.01 -14.25 -19.51
CA THR A 152 -1.11 -13.56 -18.57
C THR A 152 -0.57 -12.26 -19.16
N LEU A 153 -0.35 -12.20 -20.47
CA LEU A 153 0.20 -11.01 -21.12
C LEU A 153 -0.70 -9.76 -20.97
N PRO A 154 -2.02 -9.81 -21.23
CA PRO A 154 -2.92 -8.68 -20.95
C PRO A 154 -2.89 -8.24 -19.49
N LEU A 155 -2.87 -9.20 -18.55
CA LEU A 155 -2.77 -8.91 -17.12
C LEU A 155 -1.48 -8.17 -16.78
N LEU A 156 -0.33 -8.60 -17.32
CA LEU A 156 0.95 -7.91 -17.11
C LEU A 156 0.96 -6.49 -17.69
N ILE A 157 0.41 -6.30 -18.89
CA ILE A 157 0.30 -4.98 -19.52
C ILE A 157 -0.54 -4.04 -18.65
N LEU A 158 -1.71 -4.49 -18.20
CA LEU A 158 -2.58 -3.68 -17.34
C LEU A 158 -1.93 -3.43 -15.98
N MET A 159 -1.27 -4.43 -15.39
CA MET A 159 -0.57 -4.27 -14.10
C MET A 159 0.54 -3.21 -14.20
N ILE A 160 1.39 -3.26 -15.22
CA ILE A 160 2.45 -2.25 -15.44
C ILE A 160 1.83 -0.87 -15.66
N SER A 161 0.72 -0.80 -16.39
CA SER A 161 0.01 0.46 -16.65
C SER A 161 -0.53 1.08 -15.36
N VAL A 162 -1.17 0.28 -14.52
CA VAL A 162 -1.71 0.72 -13.22
C VAL A 162 -0.59 1.10 -12.26
N VAL A 163 0.51 0.33 -12.22
CA VAL A 163 1.68 0.64 -11.39
C VAL A 163 2.33 1.96 -11.81
N ASN A 164 2.53 2.19 -13.12
CA ASN A 164 3.04 3.48 -13.61
C ASN A 164 2.10 4.63 -13.25
N LEU A 165 0.79 4.46 -13.45
CA LEU A 165 -0.20 5.47 -13.08
C LEU A 165 -0.15 5.78 -11.58
N LEU A 166 -0.07 4.75 -10.74
CA LEU A 166 0.06 4.88 -9.28
C LEU A 166 1.32 5.67 -8.91
N MET A 167 2.46 5.33 -9.50
CA MET A 167 3.75 5.95 -9.20
C MET A 167 3.79 7.42 -9.62
N VAL A 168 3.30 7.73 -10.82
CA VAL A 168 3.21 9.11 -11.32
C VAL A 168 2.25 9.91 -10.46
N ALA A 169 1.03 9.41 -10.23
CA ALA A 169 0.05 10.13 -9.42
C ALA A 169 0.55 10.38 -7.98
N GLY A 170 1.19 9.38 -7.37
CA GLY A 170 1.82 9.52 -6.05
C GLY A 170 2.96 10.53 -6.04
N ALA A 171 3.86 10.49 -7.03
CA ALA A 171 4.94 11.45 -7.18
C ALA A 171 4.42 12.88 -7.32
N VAL A 172 3.38 13.09 -8.12
CA VAL A 172 2.77 14.41 -8.29
C VAL A 172 2.22 14.92 -6.96
N VAL A 173 1.48 14.09 -6.21
CA VAL A 173 0.94 14.50 -4.90
C VAL A 173 2.04 14.83 -3.88
N ILE A 174 3.16 14.13 -3.91
CA ILE A 174 4.31 14.45 -3.06
C ILE A 174 4.95 15.75 -3.53
N SER A 175 5.17 15.90 -4.83
CA SER A 175 5.86 17.04 -5.43
C SER A 175 5.19 18.38 -5.11
N THR A 176 3.85 18.42 -5.09
CA THR A 176 3.08 19.63 -4.78
C THR A 176 3.25 20.09 -3.33
N ASN A 177 3.68 19.21 -2.43
CA ASN A 177 3.87 19.50 -1.01
C ASN A 177 5.34 19.76 -0.64
N THR A 178 6.25 19.78 -1.61
CA THR A 178 7.69 19.96 -1.39
C THR A 178 8.24 21.15 -2.16
N SER A 179 9.22 21.86 -1.58
CA SER A 179 9.81 23.06 -2.19
C SER A 179 11.08 22.80 -3.02
N SER A 180 11.78 21.69 -2.80
CA SER A 180 13.03 21.38 -3.50
C SER A 180 13.00 20.03 -4.19
N ILE A 181 13.65 19.92 -5.34
CA ILE A 181 13.77 18.65 -6.08
C ILE A 181 14.42 17.58 -5.20
N ARG A 182 15.44 17.93 -4.41
CA ARG A 182 16.13 16.95 -3.52
C ARG A 182 15.21 16.36 -2.46
N ALA A 183 14.42 17.19 -1.79
CA ALA A 183 13.46 16.72 -0.80
C ALA A 183 12.35 15.89 -1.45
N ALA A 184 11.86 16.31 -2.61
CA ALA A 184 10.85 15.58 -3.38
C ALA A 184 11.34 14.18 -3.76
N THR A 185 12.58 14.05 -4.24
CA THR A 185 13.17 12.75 -4.61
C THR A 185 13.29 11.80 -3.42
N LEU A 186 13.71 12.30 -2.24
CA LEU A 186 13.76 11.49 -1.03
C LEU A 186 12.36 11.05 -0.60
N LEU A 187 11.38 11.94 -0.67
CA LEU A 187 9.99 11.64 -0.34
C LEU A 187 9.33 10.74 -1.38
N ALA A 188 9.77 10.72 -2.64
CA ALA A 188 9.25 9.81 -3.67
C ALA A 188 9.44 8.33 -3.31
N SER A 189 10.44 8.01 -2.47
CA SER A 189 10.61 6.68 -1.89
C SER A 189 9.36 6.19 -1.15
N ALA A 190 8.54 7.12 -0.66
CA ALA A 190 7.27 6.86 0.01
C ALA A 190 6.23 6.18 -0.90
N VAL A 191 6.33 6.38 -2.21
CA VAL A 191 5.49 5.68 -3.20
C VAL A 191 6.22 4.47 -3.77
N LEU A 192 7.53 4.60 -4.02
CA LEU A 192 8.35 3.53 -4.61
C LEU A 192 8.39 2.28 -3.74
N VAL A 193 8.75 2.42 -2.46
CA VAL A 193 9.03 1.29 -1.56
C VAL A 193 7.77 0.45 -1.31
N PRO A 194 6.60 1.01 -0.97
CA PRO A 194 5.39 0.22 -0.80
C PRO A 194 4.96 -0.47 -2.10
N THR A 195 5.06 0.22 -3.24
CA THR A 195 4.73 -0.37 -4.54
C THR A 195 5.66 -1.53 -4.87
N ALA A 196 6.96 -1.39 -4.61
CA ALA A 196 7.95 -2.45 -4.77
C ALA A 196 7.63 -3.67 -3.88
N VAL A 197 7.27 -3.44 -2.61
CA VAL A 197 6.87 -4.51 -1.69
C VAL A 197 5.63 -5.24 -2.22
N VAL A 198 4.60 -4.51 -2.66
CA VAL A 198 3.39 -5.13 -3.23
C VAL A 198 3.72 -5.95 -4.48
N ILE A 199 4.58 -5.45 -5.36
CA ILE A 199 5.01 -6.21 -6.56
C ILE A 199 5.81 -7.45 -6.14
N GLN A 200 6.76 -7.33 -5.21
CA GLN A 200 7.56 -8.46 -4.76
C GLN A 200 6.69 -9.56 -4.14
N LEU A 201 5.69 -9.21 -3.34
CA LEU A 201 4.76 -10.19 -2.76
C LEU A 201 3.95 -10.96 -3.81
N GLN A 202 3.75 -10.40 -5.02
CA GLN A 202 3.09 -11.11 -6.11
C GLN A 202 3.88 -12.33 -6.61
N VAL A 203 5.19 -12.43 -6.31
CA VAL A 203 5.99 -13.61 -6.68
C VAL A 203 5.33 -14.91 -6.20
N LEU A 204 4.76 -14.89 -4.99
CA LEU A 204 4.07 -16.04 -4.41
C LEU A 204 2.84 -16.43 -5.24
N LEU A 205 2.11 -15.45 -5.78
CA LEU A 205 0.93 -15.65 -6.61
C LEU A 205 1.30 -16.22 -7.99
N PHE A 206 2.40 -15.74 -8.58
CA PHE A 206 2.92 -16.27 -9.85
C PHE A 206 3.43 -17.70 -9.71
N ILE A 207 4.19 -18.01 -8.66
CA ILE A 207 4.62 -19.39 -8.34
C ILE A 207 3.40 -20.29 -8.14
N ALA A 208 2.38 -19.79 -7.45
CA ALA A 208 1.12 -20.49 -7.21
C ALA A 208 0.20 -20.57 -8.46
N GLN A 209 0.56 -19.91 -9.56
CA GLN A 209 -0.25 -19.79 -10.78
C GLN A 209 -1.67 -19.24 -10.53
N ARG A 210 -1.80 -18.33 -9.56
CA ARG A 210 -3.08 -17.72 -9.16
C ARG A 210 -3.31 -16.36 -9.81
N TYR A 211 -3.45 -16.41 -11.13
CA TYR A 211 -3.72 -15.22 -11.96
C TYR A 211 -5.09 -14.59 -11.65
N ASP A 212 -6.04 -15.38 -11.16
CA ASP A 212 -7.33 -14.90 -10.63
C ASP A 212 -7.13 -13.92 -9.47
N VAL A 213 -6.19 -14.21 -8.56
CA VAL A 213 -5.88 -13.34 -7.42
C VAL A 213 -5.19 -12.04 -7.85
N LEU A 214 -4.34 -12.12 -8.87
CA LEU A 214 -3.62 -10.96 -9.40
C LEU A 214 -4.55 -9.87 -9.95
N TRP A 215 -5.74 -10.22 -10.45
CA TRP A 215 -6.74 -9.23 -10.86
C TRP A 215 -7.27 -8.38 -9.70
N TYR A 216 -7.43 -8.97 -8.51
CA TYR A 216 -7.83 -8.21 -7.32
C TYR A 216 -6.70 -7.29 -6.83
N VAL A 217 -5.44 -7.74 -6.92
CA VAL A 217 -4.27 -6.89 -6.63
C VAL A 217 -4.23 -5.69 -7.59
N LEU A 218 -4.45 -5.94 -8.89
CA LEU A 218 -4.53 -4.91 -9.91
C LEU A 218 -5.65 -3.90 -9.61
N ALA A 219 -6.85 -4.38 -9.28
CA ALA A 219 -7.98 -3.52 -8.93
C ALA A 219 -7.68 -2.67 -7.68
N GLY A 220 -7.04 -3.26 -6.66
CA GLY A 220 -6.61 -2.55 -5.45
C GLY A 220 -5.62 -1.42 -5.77
N LEU A 221 -4.57 -1.70 -6.53
CA LEU A 221 -3.60 -0.69 -6.96
C LEU A 221 -4.25 0.40 -7.81
N PHE A 222 -5.22 0.05 -8.66
CA PHE A 222 -5.96 1.01 -9.46
C PHE A 222 -6.82 1.95 -8.59
N VAL A 223 -7.49 1.44 -7.56
CA VAL A 223 -8.22 2.27 -6.59
C VAL A 223 -7.29 3.25 -5.88
N VAL A 224 -6.09 2.80 -5.46
CA VAL A 224 -5.09 3.69 -4.84
C VAL A 224 -4.60 4.75 -5.83
N ALA A 225 -4.35 4.38 -7.09
CA ALA A 225 -3.98 5.33 -8.13
C ALA A 225 -5.06 6.41 -8.33
N LEU A 226 -6.35 6.02 -8.39
CA LEU A 226 -7.47 6.96 -8.46
C LEU A 226 -7.55 7.87 -7.23
N ALA A 227 -7.24 7.34 -6.03
CA ALA A 227 -7.19 8.14 -4.82
C ALA A 227 -6.09 9.21 -4.87
N PHE A 228 -4.90 8.88 -5.38
CA PHE A 228 -3.84 9.87 -5.61
C PHE A 228 -4.20 10.90 -6.67
N ILE A 229 -4.79 10.49 -7.80
CA ILE A 229 -5.23 11.43 -8.85
C ILE A 229 -6.27 12.40 -8.28
N ARG A 230 -7.25 11.89 -7.52
CA ARG A 230 -8.26 12.72 -6.86
C ARG A 230 -7.64 13.68 -5.84
N SER A 231 -6.70 13.20 -5.02
CA SER A 231 -5.98 14.01 -4.03
C SER A 231 -5.16 15.10 -4.71
N GLY A 232 -4.40 14.76 -5.76
CA GLY A 232 -3.61 15.71 -6.54
C GLY A 232 -4.47 16.80 -7.17
N MET A 233 -5.60 16.43 -7.79
CA MET A 233 -6.55 17.41 -8.35
C MET A 233 -7.19 18.33 -7.30
N ALA A 234 -7.39 17.85 -6.07
CA ALA A 234 -7.99 18.64 -5.00
C ALA A 234 -6.97 19.56 -4.29
N GLY A 235 -5.72 19.12 -4.17
CA GLY A 235 -4.63 19.88 -3.55
C GLY A 235 -3.90 20.82 -4.50
N PHE A 236 -4.12 20.72 -5.82
CA PHE A 236 -3.50 21.61 -6.79
C PHE A 236 -4.24 22.96 -6.81
N ASN A 237 -3.73 23.91 -6.03
CA ASN A 237 -4.13 25.31 -6.06
C ASN A 237 -2.88 26.17 -6.26
N ARG A 238 -2.78 26.87 -7.40
CA ARG A 238 -1.53 27.57 -7.80
C ARG A 238 -1.11 28.65 -6.82
N GLU A 239 -2.08 29.30 -6.16
CA GLU A 239 -1.85 30.40 -5.21
C GLU A 239 -1.28 29.89 -3.87
N GLU A 240 -1.71 28.71 -3.42
CA GLU A 240 -1.28 28.13 -2.15
C GLU A 240 0.15 27.57 -2.24
N ILE A 241 0.55 27.08 -3.42
CA ILE A 241 1.90 26.58 -3.70
C ILE A 241 2.96 27.69 -3.53
N LEU A 242 2.63 28.95 -3.83
CA LEU A 242 3.53 30.10 -3.67
C LEU A 242 3.64 30.60 -2.23
N SER A 243 2.57 30.47 -1.43
CA SER A 243 2.55 30.95 -0.03
C SER A 243 3.35 30.10 0.96
N ARG A 244 3.71 28.86 0.59
CA ARG A 244 4.34 27.85 1.48
C ARG A 244 5.87 27.91 1.49
N GLU A 245 6.46 29.09 1.36
CA GLU A 245 7.93 29.26 1.28
C GLU A 245 8.60 29.44 2.65
N HIS A 246 7.82 29.63 3.72
CA HIS A 246 8.34 29.95 5.06
C HIS A 246 7.62 29.19 6.18
N ASP A 247 7.87 27.88 6.30
CA ASP A 247 7.55 27.16 7.54
C ASP A 247 8.84 26.60 8.15
N ASP A 248 9.46 27.40 9.03
CA ASP A 248 10.54 26.93 9.88
C ASP A 248 10.02 25.83 10.82
N LEU A 249 10.71 24.69 10.87
CA LEU A 249 10.39 23.61 11.80
C LEU A 249 10.70 24.06 13.24
N ASN A 250 9.70 24.60 13.94
CA ASN A 250 9.82 24.90 15.36
C ASN A 250 9.35 23.69 16.20
N PRO A 251 10.27 22.88 16.78
CA PRO A 251 9.90 21.67 17.51
C PRO A 251 9.05 21.97 18.75
N SER A 252 9.23 23.14 19.36
CA SER A 252 8.43 23.58 20.51
C SER A 252 6.98 23.83 20.11
N HIS A 253 6.76 24.40 18.92
CA HIS A 253 5.42 24.61 18.38
C HIS A 253 4.75 23.28 18.02
N ILE A 254 5.47 22.38 17.35
CA ILE A 254 4.99 21.04 17.01
C ILE A 254 4.57 20.27 18.28
N ALA A 255 5.42 20.29 19.31
CA ALA A 255 5.13 19.63 20.58
C ALA A 255 3.93 20.25 21.30
N ALA A 256 3.78 21.58 21.26
CA ALA A 256 2.63 22.28 21.84
C ALA A 256 1.33 21.91 21.12
N THR A 257 1.32 21.93 19.78
CA THR A 257 0.17 21.55 18.94
C THR A 257 -0.21 20.08 19.16
N LEU A 258 0.77 19.17 19.14
CA LEU A 258 0.53 17.76 19.43
C LEU A 258 -0.05 17.56 20.83
N ARG A 259 0.45 18.29 21.84
CA ARG A 259 -0.06 18.23 23.21
C ARG A 259 -1.50 18.74 23.31
N SER A 260 -1.86 19.78 22.56
CA SER A 260 -3.24 20.29 22.49
C SER A 260 -4.19 19.24 21.90
N PHE A 261 -3.83 18.65 20.75
CA PHE A 261 -4.62 17.57 20.12
C PHE A 261 -4.69 16.29 20.97
N PHE A 262 -3.63 15.98 21.73
CA PHE A 262 -3.62 14.85 22.64
C PHE A 262 -4.49 15.11 23.88
N ARG A 263 -4.57 16.35 24.36
CA ARG A 263 -5.34 16.67 25.57
C ARG A 263 -6.83 16.69 25.33
N GLU A 264 -7.27 17.22 24.19
CA GLU A 264 -8.67 17.44 23.86
C GLU A 264 -8.91 16.98 22.42
N HIS A 265 -9.97 16.20 22.19
CA HIS A 265 -10.39 15.85 20.83
C HIS A 265 -11.39 16.88 20.32
N GLN A 266 -11.08 17.48 19.18
CA GLN A 266 -12.01 18.22 18.35
C GLN A 266 -12.02 17.60 16.94
N PRO A 267 -13.10 17.76 16.17
CA PRO A 267 -13.17 17.26 14.81
C PRO A 267 -12.03 17.78 13.92
N ALA A 268 -11.62 16.98 12.95
CA ALA A 268 -10.61 17.41 11.99
C ALA A 268 -11.11 18.66 11.22
N GLY A 269 -10.30 19.74 11.21
CA GLY A 269 -10.67 21.03 10.61
C GLY A 269 -10.87 22.17 11.62
N VAL A 270 -10.98 21.89 12.92
CA VAL A 270 -11.10 22.93 13.96
C VAL A 270 -9.72 23.48 14.34
N PRO A 271 -9.44 24.79 14.16
CA PRO A 271 -8.11 25.36 14.38
C PRO A 271 -7.70 25.26 15.86
N VAL A 272 -6.38 25.17 16.12
CA VAL A 272 -5.83 25.00 17.48
C VAL A 272 -6.29 26.10 18.44
N THR A 273 -6.51 27.32 17.94
CA THR A 273 -7.00 28.47 18.71
C THR A 273 -8.41 28.28 19.28
N ALA A 274 -9.22 27.40 18.69
CA ALA A 274 -10.58 27.10 19.15
C ALA A 274 -10.62 26.00 20.24
N TYR A 275 -9.47 25.40 20.60
CA TYR A 275 -9.41 24.39 21.66
C TYR A 275 -9.55 25.06 23.04
N HIS A 276 -10.32 24.43 23.92
CA HIS A 276 -10.56 24.97 25.26
C HIS A 276 -9.38 24.80 26.22
N GLY A 277 -8.35 24.05 25.83
CA GLY A 277 -7.15 23.84 26.63
C GLY A 277 -7.40 22.93 27.83
N LEU A 278 -8.40 22.04 27.74
CA LEU A 278 -8.77 21.16 28.84
C LEU A 278 -7.62 20.22 29.22
N ALA A 279 -7.53 19.86 30.51
CA ALA A 279 -6.64 18.79 30.92
C ALA A 279 -7.09 17.44 30.31
N PHE A 280 -6.14 16.55 30.05
CA PHE A 280 -6.43 15.19 29.58
C PHE A 280 -7.24 14.43 30.64
N SER A 281 -8.30 13.76 30.23
CA SER A 281 -9.16 12.98 31.14
C SER A 281 -9.53 11.64 30.49
N PRO A 282 -9.09 10.49 31.03
CA PRO A 282 -9.46 9.17 30.51
C PRO A 282 -10.98 8.96 30.50
N ARG A 283 -11.69 9.46 31.52
CA ARG A 283 -13.15 9.36 31.59
C ARG A 283 -13.84 10.12 30.47
N ARG A 284 -13.34 11.31 30.10
CA ARG A 284 -13.84 12.09 28.95
C ARG A 284 -13.54 11.35 27.65
N PHE A 285 -12.32 10.81 27.53
CA PHE A 285 -11.91 10.04 26.37
C PHE A 285 -12.88 8.89 26.07
N TYR A 286 -13.10 7.97 27.03
CA TYR A 286 -13.96 6.80 26.80
C TYR A 286 -15.43 7.16 26.57
N ARG A 287 -15.94 8.22 27.21
CA ARG A 287 -17.37 8.58 27.13
C ARG A 287 -17.73 9.40 25.90
N TYR A 288 -16.84 10.29 25.45
CA TYR A 288 -17.16 11.30 24.43
C TYR A 288 -16.17 11.31 23.27
N GLU A 289 -14.86 11.31 23.54
CA GLU A 289 -13.87 11.48 22.47
C GLU A 289 -13.72 10.22 21.61
N PHE A 290 -13.66 9.04 22.22
CA PHE A 290 -13.47 7.79 21.50
C PHE A 290 -14.67 7.44 20.59
N PRO A 291 -15.94 7.55 21.05
CA PRO A 291 -17.09 7.38 20.15
C PRO A 291 -17.13 8.41 19.01
N ALA A 292 -16.74 9.66 19.26
CA ALA A 292 -16.64 10.68 18.21
C ALA A 292 -15.58 10.30 17.17
N LEU A 293 -14.39 9.89 17.64
CA LEU A 293 -13.30 9.45 16.78
C LEU A 293 -13.68 8.20 15.95
N LEU A 294 -14.41 7.24 16.52
CA LEU A 294 -14.92 6.08 15.76
C LEU A 294 -15.86 6.50 14.63
N ARG A 295 -16.66 7.55 14.81
CA ARG A 295 -17.53 8.09 13.73
C ARG A 295 -16.70 8.74 12.62
N GLU A 296 -15.61 9.41 12.96
CA GLU A 296 -14.67 9.94 11.96
C GLU A 296 -13.93 8.82 11.22
N LEU A 297 -13.59 7.74 11.93
CA LEU A 297 -12.92 6.57 11.37
C LEU A 297 -13.86 5.63 10.60
N ARG A 298 -15.15 5.94 10.43
CA ARG A 298 -16.11 5.03 9.75
C ARG A 298 -15.67 4.61 8.34
N LEU A 299 -15.09 5.52 7.56
CA LEU A 299 -14.62 5.23 6.21
C LEU A 299 -13.33 4.42 6.24
N PRO A 300 -12.31 4.78 7.06
CA PRO A 300 -11.16 3.92 7.28
C PRO A 300 -11.51 2.51 7.78
N ILE A 301 -12.41 2.39 8.75
CA ILE A 301 -12.88 1.11 9.28
C ILE A 301 -13.56 0.30 8.18
N LEU A 302 -14.44 0.92 7.38
CA LEU A 302 -15.08 0.25 6.24
C LEU A 302 -14.05 -0.27 5.24
N ALA A 303 -13.04 0.54 4.89
CA ALA A 303 -11.98 0.14 3.98
C ALA A 303 -11.19 -1.07 4.52
N VAL A 304 -10.82 -1.04 5.81
CA VAL A 304 -10.13 -2.14 6.47
C VAL A 304 -11.00 -3.40 6.53
N LEU A 305 -12.30 -3.26 6.80
CA LEU A 305 -13.23 -4.39 6.80
C LEU A 305 -13.34 -5.02 5.41
N LEU A 306 -13.44 -4.21 4.36
CA LEU A 306 -13.44 -4.71 2.97
C LEU A 306 -12.13 -5.45 2.66
N VAL A 307 -10.98 -4.94 3.10
CA VAL A 307 -9.68 -5.64 2.95
C VAL A 307 -9.63 -6.93 3.76
N SER A 308 -10.23 -6.97 4.96
CA SER A 308 -10.27 -8.16 5.81
C SER A 308 -11.16 -9.26 5.20
N ILE A 309 -12.32 -8.86 4.65
CA ILE A 309 -13.22 -9.76 3.91
C ILE A 309 -12.53 -10.26 2.64
N GLY A 310 -11.91 -9.35 1.88
CA GLY A 310 -11.13 -9.69 0.68
C GLY A 310 -9.98 -10.65 1.00
N GLY A 311 -9.24 -10.40 2.08
CA GLY A 311 -8.19 -11.29 2.57
C GLY A 311 -8.72 -12.68 2.89
N THR A 312 -9.79 -12.78 3.69
CA THR A 312 -10.43 -14.07 4.01
C THR A 312 -10.88 -14.81 2.75
N TRP A 313 -11.58 -14.12 1.84
CA TRP A 313 -12.07 -14.68 0.59
C TRP A 313 -10.91 -15.17 -0.28
N LEU A 314 -9.85 -14.36 -0.41
CA LEU A 314 -8.64 -14.76 -1.11
C LEU A 314 -8.03 -16.00 -0.45
N GLY A 315 -7.81 -16.01 0.86
CA GLY A 315 -7.27 -17.14 1.61
C GLY A 315 -8.02 -18.44 1.36
N LEU A 316 -9.36 -18.41 1.51
CA LEU A 316 -10.24 -19.57 1.27
C LEU A 316 -10.09 -20.12 -0.16
N ASN A 317 -9.88 -19.22 -1.12
CA ASN A 317 -9.70 -19.58 -2.50
C ASN A 317 -8.24 -19.93 -2.83
N PHE A 318 -7.24 -19.46 -2.07
CA PHE A 318 -5.81 -19.46 -2.40
C PHE A 318 -5.10 -20.80 -2.18
N ALA A 319 -5.62 -21.67 -1.30
CA ALA A 319 -5.06 -22.99 -0.95
C ALA A 319 -4.40 -23.74 -2.14
N PRO A 320 -3.06 -23.66 -2.30
CA PRO A 320 -2.37 -24.12 -3.48
C PRO A 320 -2.24 -25.65 -3.47
N SER A 321 -2.36 -26.26 -4.64
CA SER A 321 -1.95 -27.65 -4.90
C SER A 321 -0.42 -27.86 -4.91
N ILE A 322 0.36 -26.79 -4.70
CA ILE A 322 1.83 -26.78 -4.80
C ILE A 322 2.50 -27.01 -3.44
N LEU A 323 1.83 -26.64 -2.36
CA LEU A 323 2.23 -26.98 -1.01
C LEU A 323 1.37 -28.16 -0.60
N ASN A 324 1.83 -29.39 -0.85
CA ASN A 324 1.39 -30.58 -0.09
C ASN A 324 1.88 -30.45 1.37
N VAL A 325 1.63 -29.31 1.99
CA VAL A 325 1.82 -29.11 3.42
C VAL A 325 0.67 -29.88 4.03
N ASN A 326 0.98 -31.04 4.57
CA ASN A 326 0.02 -31.81 5.34
C ASN A 326 -0.24 -31.05 6.65
N ILE A 327 -1.13 -30.06 6.59
CA ILE A 327 -1.47 -29.16 7.70
C ILE A 327 -2.04 -29.98 8.86
N GLN A 328 -2.74 -31.07 8.57
CA GLN A 328 -3.34 -31.96 9.58
C GLN A 328 -2.30 -32.48 10.57
N ASN A 329 -1.08 -32.79 10.12
CA ASN A 329 0.00 -33.27 10.99
C ASN A 329 0.55 -32.19 11.93
N GLN A 330 0.30 -30.91 11.65
CA GLN A 330 0.75 -29.78 12.46
C GLN A 330 -0.34 -29.25 13.41
N LEU A 331 -1.60 -29.61 13.17
CA LEU A 331 -2.71 -29.25 14.03
C LEU A 331 -2.74 -30.12 15.30
N GLY A 332 -3.31 -29.58 16.37
CA GLY A 332 -3.44 -30.27 17.66
C GLY A 332 -2.19 -30.27 18.54
N ASN A 333 -1.05 -29.76 18.06
CA ASN A 333 0.21 -29.68 18.81
C ASN A 333 0.61 -28.22 19.09
N PRO A 334 -0.14 -27.46 19.91
CA PRO A 334 0.21 -26.09 20.23
C PRO A 334 1.41 -26.04 21.20
N PRO A 335 2.16 -24.94 21.23
CA PRO A 335 3.15 -24.70 22.28
C PRO A 335 2.48 -24.72 23.68
N PRO A 336 3.19 -25.15 24.74
CA PRO A 336 2.61 -25.24 26.07
C PRO A 336 2.15 -23.86 26.57
N PRO A 337 1.00 -23.79 27.26
CA PRO A 337 0.47 -22.52 27.75
C PRO A 337 1.44 -21.90 28.75
N SER A 338 1.90 -20.68 28.48
CA SER A 338 2.91 -20.02 29.32
C SER A 338 2.82 -18.50 29.25
N PHE A 339 3.21 -17.85 30.34
CA PHE A 339 3.35 -16.39 30.36
C PHE A 339 4.43 -15.90 29.40
N ALA A 340 5.45 -16.72 29.13
CA ALA A 340 6.48 -16.40 28.14
C ALA A 340 5.90 -16.31 26.72
N LEU A 341 5.03 -17.25 26.34
CA LEU A 341 4.30 -17.20 25.07
C LEU A 341 3.42 -15.96 24.98
N ALA A 342 2.64 -15.67 26.04
CA ALA A 342 1.82 -14.46 26.10
C ALA A 342 2.66 -13.18 25.97
N ALA A 343 3.80 -13.09 26.66
CA ALA A 343 4.69 -11.93 26.59
C ALA A 343 5.31 -11.78 25.18
N PHE A 344 5.67 -12.88 24.52
CA PHE A 344 6.17 -12.88 23.15
C PHE A 344 5.12 -12.37 22.15
N VAL A 345 3.91 -12.93 22.21
CA VAL A 345 2.76 -12.50 21.39
C VAL A 345 2.48 -11.01 21.62
N PHE A 346 2.42 -10.59 22.88
CA PHE A 346 2.21 -9.19 23.24
C PHE A 346 3.27 -8.27 22.61
N ALA A 347 4.56 -8.60 22.77
CA ALA A 347 5.65 -7.80 22.21
C ALA A 347 5.60 -7.73 20.67
N ASN A 348 5.27 -8.85 20.02
CA ASN A 348 5.12 -8.89 18.57
C ASN A 348 3.94 -8.03 18.09
N ASN A 349 2.77 -8.19 18.69
CA ASN A 349 1.55 -7.46 18.34
C ASN A 349 1.68 -5.96 18.62
N LEU A 350 2.36 -5.59 19.71
CA LEU A 350 2.72 -4.21 20.01
C LEU A 350 3.61 -3.62 18.92
N ARG A 351 4.69 -4.33 18.54
CA ARG A 351 5.60 -3.92 17.47
C ARG A 351 4.88 -3.73 16.14
N VAL A 352 4.05 -4.69 15.74
CA VAL A 352 3.29 -4.62 14.48
C VAL A 352 2.32 -3.44 14.49
N SER A 353 1.61 -3.22 15.59
CA SER A 353 0.66 -2.10 15.71
C SER A 353 1.34 -0.73 15.57
N VAL A 354 2.54 -0.55 16.15
CA VAL A 354 3.29 0.71 16.07
C VAL A 354 3.92 0.90 14.70
N LEU A 355 4.69 -0.08 14.23
CA LEU A 355 5.46 0.05 12.99
C LEU A 355 4.56 0.23 11.77
N SER A 356 3.47 -0.55 11.66
CA SER A 356 2.54 -0.42 10.53
C SER A 356 1.88 0.96 10.46
N ASN A 357 1.55 1.57 11.61
CA ASN A 357 0.95 2.90 11.70
C ASN A 357 1.97 4.03 11.45
N ILE A 358 3.19 3.91 11.97
CA ILE A 358 4.25 4.90 11.69
C ILE A 358 4.64 4.87 10.21
N PHE A 359 4.86 3.68 9.65
CA PHE A 359 5.17 3.56 8.23
C PHE A 359 3.99 3.95 7.33
N SER A 360 2.76 4.02 7.85
CA SER A 360 1.61 4.50 7.09
C SER A 360 1.69 5.98 6.72
N VAL A 361 2.48 6.80 7.44
CA VAL A 361 2.77 8.19 7.05
C VAL A 361 3.44 8.23 5.67
N ILE A 362 4.36 7.30 5.45
CA ILE A 362 5.16 7.20 4.23
C ILE A 362 4.39 6.38 3.20
N SER A 363 3.79 5.26 3.58
CA SER A 363 3.11 4.37 2.64
C SER A 363 1.67 4.74 2.33
N PHE A 364 1.19 5.92 2.76
CA PHE A 364 -0.20 6.35 2.63
C PHE A 364 -1.22 5.32 3.13
N GLY A 365 -0.91 4.65 4.25
CA GLY A 365 -1.79 3.65 4.87
C GLY A 365 -1.68 2.22 4.35
N ILE A 366 -0.90 1.96 3.28
CA ILE A 366 -0.76 0.61 2.69
C ILE A 366 -0.28 -0.42 3.73
N PHE A 367 0.77 -0.13 4.51
CA PHE A 367 1.28 -1.10 5.48
C PHE A 367 0.30 -1.38 6.63
N ALA A 368 -0.47 -0.39 7.07
CA ALA A 368 -1.54 -0.61 8.03
C ALA A 368 -2.65 -1.51 7.47
N LEU A 369 -3.04 -1.33 6.20
CA LEU A 369 -4.03 -2.19 5.54
C LEU A 369 -3.55 -3.63 5.37
N MET A 370 -2.25 -3.84 5.15
CA MET A 370 -1.68 -5.17 4.96
C MET A 370 -1.80 -6.07 6.20
N VAL A 371 -1.71 -5.51 7.42
CA VAL A 371 -1.77 -6.30 8.67
C VAL A 371 -3.05 -7.15 8.76
N PRO A 372 -4.26 -6.56 8.74
CA PRO A 372 -5.49 -7.34 8.74
C PRO A 372 -5.67 -8.11 7.43
N GLY A 373 -5.29 -7.58 6.27
CA GLY A 373 -5.37 -8.31 5.00
C GLY A 373 -4.64 -9.65 5.04
N VAL A 374 -3.42 -9.68 5.58
CA VAL A 374 -2.61 -10.89 5.76
C VAL A 374 -3.18 -11.78 6.86
N ALA A 375 -3.54 -11.24 8.02
CA ALA A 375 -4.06 -12.04 9.14
C ALA A 375 -5.36 -12.78 8.76
N PHE A 376 -6.32 -12.07 8.18
CA PHE A 376 -7.56 -12.67 7.69
C PHE A 376 -7.31 -13.61 6.49
N GLY A 377 -6.35 -13.28 5.63
CA GLY A 377 -5.90 -14.17 4.56
C GLY A 377 -5.33 -15.49 5.04
N GLN A 378 -4.53 -15.48 6.10
CA GLN A 378 -4.00 -16.70 6.73
C GLN A 378 -5.12 -17.54 7.35
N ILE A 379 -6.06 -16.91 8.07
CA ILE A 379 -7.23 -17.61 8.61
C ILE A 379 -8.04 -18.29 7.49
N GLY A 380 -8.34 -17.54 6.42
CA GLY A 380 -9.05 -18.06 5.25
C GLY A 380 -8.27 -19.19 4.57
N PHE A 381 -6.95 -19.08 4.48
CA PHE A 381 -6.09 -20.09 3.88
C PHE A 381 -6.16 -21.43 4.62
N PHE A 382 -5.95 -21.43 5.94
CA PHE A 382 -5.99 -22.66 6.73
C PHE A 382 -7.38 -23.30 6.71
N ALA A 383 -8.43 -22.51 6.87
CA ALA A 383 -9.81 -23.02 6.80
C ALA A 383 -10.16 -23.55 5.39
N GLY A 384 -9.70 -22.88 4.34
CA GLY A 384 -9.93 -23.28 2.96
C GLY A 384 -9.20 -24.56 2.58
N GLN A 385 -7.97 -24.74 3.08
CA GLN A 385 -7.20 -25.97 2.87
C GLN A 385 -7.90 -27.17 3.54
N LEU A 386 -8.29 -27.05 4.80
CA LEU A 386 -9.02 -28.10 5.53
C LEU A 386 -10.31 -28.50 4.82
N ALA A 387 -11.06 -27.53 4.31
CA ALA A 387 -12.28 -27.79 3.55
C ALA A 387 -12.01 -28.57 2.24
N ARG A 388 -10.89 -28.30 1.57
CA ARG A 388 -10.49 -28.98 0.32
C ARG A 388 -9.97 -30.39 0.55
N GLU A 389 -9.38 -30.65 1.71
CA GLU A 389 -8.92 -31.97 2.12
C GLU A 389 -10.04 -32.91 2.58
N GLY A 390 -11.31 -32.48 2.47
CA GLY A 390 -12.50 -33.28 2.79
C GLY A 390 -13.18 -32.88 4.10
N GLY A 391 -12.63 -31.90 4.81
CA GLY A 391 -13.18 -31.40 6.08
C GLY A 391 -14.56 -30.77 5.93
N ASN A 392 -15.46 -31.10 6.86
CA ASN A 392 -16.83 -30.59 6.85
C ASN A 392 -16.99 -29.37 7.78
N TRP A 393 -17.53 -28.27 7.27
CA TRP A 393 -17.86 -27.06 8.04
C TRP A 393 -18.95 -27.28 9.10
N LEU A 394 -19.80 -28.28 8.93
CA LEU A 394 -20.95 -28.56 9.78
C LEU A 394 -20.70 -29.65 10.82
N ALA A 395 -19.54 -30.31 10.77
CA ALA A 395 -19.16 -31.35 11.71
C ALA A 395 -17.84 -30.98 12.38
N LEU A 396 -17.67 -31.36 13.65
CA LEU A 396 -16.39 -31.26 14.34
C LEU A 396 -15.56 -32.50 14.02
N GLY A 397 -14.24 -32.31 13.94
CA GLY A 397 -13.26 -33.29 13.50
C GLY A 397 -11.89 -32.61 13.31
N ASN A 398 -10.81 -33.39 13.33
CA ASN A 398 -9.45 -32.84 13.18
C ASN A 398 -9.21 -32.19 11.81
N ASP A 399 -9.98 -32.59 10.80
CA ASP A 399 -10.03 -32.04 9.46
C ASP A 399 -11.05 -30.88 9.32
N SER A 400 -11.83 -30.58 10.36
CA SER A 400 -12.91 -29.59 10.29
C SER A 400 -12.39 -28.14 10.28
N PRO A 401 -12.75 -27.33 9.26
CA PRO A 401 -12.48 -25.89 9.27
C PRO A 401 -13.13 -25.17 10.44
N LEU A 402 -14.32 -25.62 10.87
CA LEU A 402 -15.04 -25.03 12.00
C LEU A 402 -14.29 -25.28 13.30
N GLN A 403 -13.78 -26.51 13.50
CA GLN A 403 -12.96 -26.83 14.67
C GLN A 403 -11.66 -26.01 14.69
N PHE A 404 -11.01 -25.82 13.55
CA PHE A 404 -9.85 -24.92 13.44
C PHE A 404 -10.19 -23.50 13.89
N LEU A 405 -11.29 -22.91 13.41
CA LEU A 405 -11.69 -21.57 13.82
C LEU A 405 -11.99 -21.50 15.32
N LEU A 406 -12.74 -22.46 15.85
CA LEU A 406 -13.10 -22.50 17.28
C LEU A 406 -11.89 -22.71 18.19
N ALA A 407 -10.90 -23.49 17.75
CA ALA A 407 -9.72 -23.83 18.54
C ALA A 407 -8.62 -22.78 18.44
N TYR A 408 -8.27 -22.38 17.21
CA TYR A 408 -7.10 -21.56 16.91
C TYR A 408 -7.41 -20.09 16.70
N VAL A 409 -8.66 -19.69 16.43
CA VAL A 409 -8.97 -18.29 16.09
C VAL A 409 -9.86 -17.64 17.13
N VAL A 410 -11.01 -18.23 17.43
CA VAL A 410 -12.03 -17.62 18.29
C VAL A 410 -11.53 -17.23 19.68
N PRO A 411 -10.73 -18.03 20.42
CA PRO A 411 -10.41 -17.71 21.80
C PRO A 411 -9.77 -16.33 21.98
N HIS A 412 -8.73 -16.01 21.22
CA HIS A 412 -8.08 -14.70 21.25
C HIS A 412 -8.60 -13.75 20.16
N GLY A 413 -9.04 -14.27 19.01
CA GLY A 413 -9.44 -13.50 17.83
C GLY A 413 -10.68 -12.62 18.04
N ILE A 414 -11.56 -12.94 19.00
CA ILE A 414 -12.66 -12.05 19.39
C ILE A 414 -12.12 -10.69 19.88
N ILE A 415 -10.93 -10.66 20.49
CA ILE A 415 -10.28 -9.45 20.96
C ILE A 415 -9.32 -8.91 19.89
N GLU A 416 -8.47 -9.77 19.34
CA GLU A 416 -7.39 -9.33 18.47
C GLU A 416 -7.89 -8.79 17.13
N LEU A 417 -8.85 -9.46 16.48
CA LEU A 417 -9.31 -9.07 15.14
C LEU A 417 -9.93 -7.65 15.14
N PRO A 418 -10.87 -7.30 16.05
CA PRO A 418 -11.37 -5.93 16.14
C PRO A 418 -10.26 -4.92 16.49
N THR A 419 -9.31 -5.31 17.32
CA THR A 419 -8.18 -4.46 17.74
C THR A 419 -7.30 -4.08 16.55
N PHE A 420 -6.96 -5.05 15.71
CA PHE A 420 -6.14 -4.81 14.52
C PHE A 420 -6.93 -4.14 13.38
N ILE A 421 -8.24 -4.34 13.29
CA ILE A 421 -9.09 -3.55 12.39
C ILE A 421 -9.05 -2.06 12.79
N LEU A 422 -9.21 -1.76 14.08
CA LEU A 422 -9.14 -0.39 14.59
C LEU A 422 -7.74 0.21 14.41
N SER A 423 -6.69 -0.57 14.71
CA SER A 423 -5.30 -0.15 14.52
C SER A 423 -5.00 0.18 13.06
N ALA A 424 -5.46 -0.65 12.12
CA ALA A 424 -5.27 -0.40 10.69
C ALA A 424 -6.08 0.82 10.21
N ALA A 425 -7.28 1.04 10.76
CA ALA A 425 -8.09 2.21 10.41
C ALA A 425 -7.43 3.53 10.85
N LEU A 426 -6.78 3.55 12.01
CA LEU A 426 -5.96 4.68 12.44
C LEU A 426 -4.78 4.90 11.50
N GLY A 427 -4.12 3.82 11.08
CA GLY A 427 -2.98 3.90 10.15
C GLY A 427 -3.38 4.45 8.79
N LEU A 428 -4.55 4.02 8.28
CA LEU A 428 -5.11 4.59 7.06
C LEU A 428 -5.48 6.07 7.24
N ARG A 429 -6.00 6.48 8.41
CA ARG A 429 -6.27 7.90 8.70
C ARG A 429 -4.99 8.74 8.79
N ILE A 430 -3.91 8.19 9.31
CA ILE A 430 -2.58 8.80 9.31
C ILE A 430 -2.10 8.97 7.87
N GLY A 431 -2.15 7.91 7.06
CA GLY A 431 -1.73 7.96 5.66
C GLY A 431 -2.55 8.94 4.82
N ALA A 432 -3.85 9.03 5.07
CA ALA A 432 -4.73 9.98 4.40
C ALA A 432 -4.53 11.44 4.85
N ALA A 433 -3.87 11.68 5.99
CA ALA A 433 -3.76 13.02 6.57
C ALA A 433 -2.99 13.99 5.66
N LEU A 434 -1.98 13.48 4.95
CA LEU A 434 -1.19 14.26 3.99
C LEU A 434 -1.91 14.48 2.65
N LEU A 435 -2.87 13.62 2.30
CA LEU A 435 -3.53 13.60 0.99
C LEU A 435 -4.74 14.52 0.91
N SER A 436 -5.47 14.68 2.02
CA SER A 436 -6.74 15.42 2.03
C SER A 436 -6.88 16.19 3.35
N PRO A 437 -6.14 17.28 3.55
CA PRO A 437 -6.37 18.17 4.69
C PRO A 437 -7.79 18.75 4.61
N PRO A 438 -8.53 18.83 5.74
CA PRO A 438 -9.79 19.55 5.78
C PRO A 438 -9.55 21.05 5.58
N PRO A 439 -10.57 21.82 5.13
CA PRO A 439 -10.44 23.26 4.96
C PRO A 439 -9.97 23.94 6.25
N GLY A 440 -8.96 24.81 6.15
CA GLY A 440 -8.39 25.52 7.30
C GLY A 440 -7.32 24.75 8.09
N PHE A 441 -6.97 23.51 7.69
CA PHE A 441 -5.83 22.76 8.23
C PHE A 441 -4.69 22.72 7.22
N SER A 442 -3.46 22.91 7.71
CA SER A 442 -2.29 22.51 6.92
C SER A 442 -2.17 20.96 6.87
N PRO A 443 -1.50 20.38 5.86
CA PRO A 443 -1.19 18.96 5.84
C PRO A 443 -0.43 18.50 7.09
N ALA A 444 0.47 19.36 7.62
CA ALA A 444 1.22 19.10 8.84
C ALA A 444 0.31 19.05 10.08
N ASP A 445 -0.59 20.02 10.24
CA ASP A 445 -1.56 20.03 11.34
C ASP A 445 -2.47 18.81 11.30
N ASN A 446 -2.93 18.43 10.10
CA ASN A 446 -3.78 17.26 9.93
C ASN A 446 -3.04 15.96 10.29
N LEU A 447 -1.75 15.87 9.97
CA LEU A 447 -0.90 14.75 10.36
C LEU A 447 -0.68 14.72 11.88
N LEU A 448 -0.35 15.86 12.49
CA LEU A 448 -0.18 15.96 13.96
C LEU A 448 -1.48 15.59 14.69
N TRP A 449 -2.62 16.03 14.19
CA TRP A 449 -3.93 15.65 14.72
C TRP A 449 -4.16 14.13 14.62
N ALA A 450 -3.83 13.52 13.47
CA ALA A 450 -3.99 12.07 13.29
C ALA A 450 -3.07 11.28 14.22
N LEU A 451 -1.81 11.71 14.36
CA LEU A 451 -0.82 11.10 15.26
C LEU A 451 -1.21 11.24 16.74
N ALA A 452 -1.73 12.39 17.15
CA ALA A 452 -2.19 12.59 18.53
C ALA A 452 -3.37 11.68 18.88
N ASN A 453 -4.34 11.54 17.98
CA ASN A 453 -5.47 10.64 18.17
C ASN A 453 -5.03 9.17 18.12
N PHE A 454 -4.11 8.80 17.23
CA PHE A 454 -3.48 7.48 17.24
C PHE A 454 -2.81 7.19 18.59
N ALA A 455 -1.97 8.10 19.11
CA ALA A 455 -1.29 7.90 20.39
C ALA A 455 -2.29 7.69 21.54
N LYS A 456 -3.38 8.47 21.58
CA LYS A 456 -4.46 8.28 22.57
C LYS A 456 -5.10 6.90 22.48
N VAL A 457 -5.57 6.52 21.31
CA VAL A 457 -6.26 5.23 21.11
C VAL A 457 -5.30 4.07 21.30
N TRP A 458 -4.05 4.22 20.86
CA TRP A 458 -3.03 3.20 21.02
C TRP A 458 -2.75 2.94 22.51
N MET A 459 -2.51 3.99 23.29
CA MET A 459 -2.23 3.85 24.73
C MET A 459 -3.43 3.35 25.54
N LEU A 460 -4.62 3.91 25.30
CA LEU A 460 -5.79 3.63 26.13
C LEU A 460 -6.61 2.43 25.66
N VAL A 461 -6.59 2.10 24.36
CA VAL A 461 -7.46 1.06 23.79
C VAL A 461 -6.62 -0.10 23.23
N LEU A 462 -5.70 0.17 22.30
CA LEU A 462 -4.98 -0.91 21.62
C LEU A 462 -4.05 -1.66 22.56
N VAL A 463 -3.24 -0.99 23.38
CA VAL A 463 -2.30 -1.66 24.31
C VAL A 463 -3.03 -2.58 25.29
N PRO A 464 -4.09 -2.15 26.00
CA PRO A 464 -4.84 -3.05 26.88
C PRO A 464 -5.49 -4.23 26.15
N LEU A 465 -6.04 -4.01 24.95
CA LEU A 465 -6.66 -5.10 24.18
C LEU A 465 -5.64 -6.07 23.61
N ILE A 466 -4.48 -5.59 23.14
CA ILE A 466 -3.36 -6.44 22.70
C ILE A 466 -2.84 -7.27 23.88
N ALA A 467 -2.71 -6.69 25.08
CA ALA A 467 -2.32 -7.42 26.28
C ALA A 467 -3.33 -8.51 26.64
N LEU A 468 -4.62 -8.19 26.59
CA LEU A 468 -5.68 -9.14 26.91
C LEU A 468 -5.76 -10.26 25.86
N GLY A 469 -5.68 -9.93 24.56
CA GLY A 469 -5.60 -10.90 23.46
C GLY A 469 -4.41 -11.84 23.62
N ALA A 470 -3.22 -11.30 23.89
CA ALA A 470 -2.00 -12.08 24.07
C ALA A 470 -2.04 -13.00 25.31
N LEU A 471 -2.70 -12.58 26.41
CA LEU A 471 -2.92 -13.45 27.56
C LEU A 471 -3.83 -14.63 27.20
N VAL A 472 -4.89 -14.37 26.42
CA VAL A 472 -5.79 -15.43 25.95
C VAL A 472 -5.10 -16.33 24.92
N GLU A 473 -4.27 -15.78 24.02
CA GLU A 473 -3.49 -16.54 23.04
C GLU A 473 -2.40 -17.39 23.72
N GLY A 474 -1.69 -16.86 24.70
CA GLY A 474 -0.59 -17.56 25.35
C GLY A 474 -1.01 -18.58 26.42
N LEU A 475 -2.15 -18.37 27.08
CA LEU A 475 -2.56 -19.20 28.24
C LEU A 475 -3.79 -20.07 27.97
N ILE A 476 -4.76 -19.57 27.19
CA ILE A 476 -6.07 -20.21 27.02
C ILE A 476 -6.13 -20.95 25.68
N THR A 477 -5.71 -20.31 24.58
CA THR A 477 -5.79 -20.87 23.22
C THR A 477 -5.11 -22.26 23.11
N PRO A 478 -3.90 -22.50 23.66
CA PRO A 478 -3.27 -23.82 23.61
C PRO A 478 -4.09 -24.89 24.34
N ARG A 479 -4.76 -24.53 25.43
CA ARG A 479 -5.62 -25.47 26.17
C ARG A 479 -6.88 -25.80 25.38
N VAL A 480 -7.47 -24.81 24.71
CA VAL A 480 -8.64 -25.03 23.83
C VAL A 480 -8.25 -25.92 22.65
N VAL A 481 -7.09 -25.70 22.05
CA VAL A 481 -6.56 -26.56 20.98
C VAL A 481 -6.37 -27.99 21.47
N LEU A 482 -5.70 -28.19 22.61
CA LEU A 482 -5.52 -29.53 23.20
C LEU A 482 -6.86 -30.19 23.56
N MET A 483 -7.87 -29.44 24.02
CA MET A 483 -9.18 -29.99 24.34
C MET A 483 -9.97 -30.44 23.11
N LEU A 484 -9.82 -29.75 21.97
CA LEU A 484 -10.56 -30.05 20.76
C LEU A 484 -9.85 -31.06 19.85
N TYR A 485 -8.51 -31.06 19.83
CA TYR A 485 -7.69 -31.93 18.97
C TYR A 485 -6.98 -33.06 19.73
N GLY A 486 -6.76 -32.91 21.04
CA GLY A 486 -6.17 -33.94 21.88
C GLY A 486 -7.23 -34.95 22.30
N GLY A 487 -7.25 -36.09 21.62
CA GLY A 487 -7.90 -37.29 22.13
C GLY A 487 -7.23 -37.79 23.40
#